data_AF-A0A7S6U0G2-F1
#
_entry.id   AF-A0A7S6U0G2-F1
#
_cell.length_a   1.000
_cell.length_b   1.000
_cell.length_c   1.000
_cell.angle_alpha   90.00
_cell.angle_beta   90.00
_cell.angle_gamma   90.00
#
_symmetry.space_group_name_H-M   'P 1'
#
loop_
_entity.id
_entity.type
_entity.pdbx_description
1 polymer ?
#
loop_
_entity_poly.entity_id
_entity_poly.type
_entity_poly.pdbx_seq_one_letter_code
_entity_poly.pdbx_strand_id
1 'polypeptide(L)' 'KLGFPAKFLDFKIQNMVGSCDVKFPIRLEGLVLTHQQFSSYEPELFPGLIYRMI' A
#
# COMPACT_ATOMS: atom_id res chain seq x y z
N LYS A 1 -29.77 -18.96 -10.40
CA LYS A 1 -29.50 -19.55 -9.06
C LYS A 1 -29.21 -21.03 -9.26
N LEU A 2 -28.19 -21.58 -8.60
CA LEU A 2 -27.71 -22.97 -8.80
C LEU A 2 -28.31 -24.00 -7.82
N GLY A 3 -29.29 -23.63 -6.99
CA GLY A 3 -29.98 -24.57 -6.10
C GLY A 3 -29.27 -24.90 -4.77
N PHE A 4 -28.06 -24.39 -4.54
CA PHE A 4 -27.35 -24.59 -3.27
C PHE A 4 -27.93 -23.72 -2.14
N PRO A 5 -28.04 -24.25 -0.89
CA PRO A 5 -28.51 -23.51 0.27
C PRO A 5 -27.39 -22.64 0.87
N ALA A 6 -26.82 -21.74 0.07
CA ALA A 6 -25.81 -20.80 0.55
C ALA A 6 -26.45 -19.73 1.46
N LYS A 7 -25.81 -19.44 2.60
CA LYS A 7 -26.18 -18.37 3.52
C LYS A 7 -25.07 -17.35 3.57
N PHE A 8 -25.43 -16.07 3.65
CA PHE A 8 -24.46 -15.00 3.85
C PHE A 8 -24.10 -14.93 5.33
N LEU A 9 -22.91 -15.41 5.68
CA LEU A 9 -22.37 -15.45 7.03
C LEU A 9 -20.92 -14.95 6.99
N ASP A 10 -20.40 -14.52 8.14
CA ASP A 10 -18.98 -14.17 8.33
C ASP A 10 -18.43 -13.10 7.39
N PHE A 11 -19.24 -12.09 7.06
CA PHE A 11 -18.74 -10.95 6.31
C PHE A 11 -17.69 -10.19 7.12
N LYS A 12 -16.49 -10.09 6.56
CA LYS A 12 -15.38 -9.33 7.15
C LYS A 12 -14.56 -8.65 6.07
N ILE A 13 -14.23 -7.38 6.29
CA ILE A 13 -13.28 -6.64 5.47
C ILE A 13 -11.87 -7.21 5.71
N GLN A 14 -11.22 -7.67 4.65
CA GLN A 14 -9.89 -8.29 4.71
C GLN A 14 -8.75 -7.29 4.54
N ASN A 15 -8.96 -6.28 3.69
CA ASN A 15 -7.97 -5.25 3.42
C ASN A 15 -8.67 -3.99 2.92
N MET A 16 -8.02 -2.83 3.07
CA MET A 16 -8.45 -1.55 2.54
C MET A 16 -7.27 -0.88 1.83
N VAL A 17 -7.54 -0.28 0.67
CA VAL A 17 -6.56 0.47 -0.12
C VAL A 17 -7.06 1.90 -0.26
N GLY A 18 -6.19 2.87 0.03
CA GLY A 18 -6.45 4.29 -0.17
C GLY A 18 -5.39 4.91 -1.07
N SER A 19 -5.76 5.95 -1.80
CA SER A 19 -4.86 6.75 -2.62
C SER A 19 -5.10 8.23 -2.36
N CYS A 20 -4.04 9.04 -2.42
CA CYS A 20 -4.12 10.49 -2.31
C CYS A 20 -3.06 11.15 -3.20
N ASP A 21 -3.28 12.42 -3.53
CA ASP A 21 -2.35 13.26 -4.27
C ASP A 21 -2.06 14.51 -3.45
N VAL A 22 -0.80 14.69 -3.07
CA VAL A 22 -0.34 15.79 -2.20
C VAL A 22 -0.13 17.11 -2.95
N LYS A 23 -0.21 17.13 -4.29
CA LYS A 23 -0.08 18.33 -5.13
C LYS A 23 1.27 19.06 -5.07
N PHE A 24 2.33 18.42 -4.57
CA PHE A 24 3.70 18.91 -4.63
C PHE A 24 4.69 17.74 -4.82
N PRO A 25 5.88 17.97 -5.41
CA PRO A 25 6.87 16.91 -5.60
C PRO A 25 7.57 16.53 -4.28
N ILE A 26 7.88 15.23 -4.12
CA ILE A 26 8.60 14.69 -2.96
C ILE A 26 9.97 14.14 -3.43
N ARG A 27 11.04 14.46 -2.71
CA ARG A 27 12.38 13.94 -2.99
C ARG A 27 12.59 12.57 -2.32
N LEU A 28 12.37 11.49 -3.07
CA LEU A 28 12.39 10.12 -2.57
C LEU A 28 13.77 9.68 -2.05
N GLU A 29 14.85 10.13 -2.68
CA GLU A 29 16.23 9.83 -2.25
C GLU A 29 16.52 10.40 -0.86
N GLY A 30 16.04 11.61 -0.57
CA GLY A 30 16.20 12.23 0.75
C GLY A 30 15.37 11.52 1.82
N LEU A 31 14.17 11.07 1.44
CA LEU A 31 13.26 10.36 2.33
C LEU A 31 13.84 9.01 2.76
N VAL A 32 14.37 8.23 1.82
CA VAL A 32 14.98 6.92 2.12
C VAL A 32 16.23 7.03 2.98
N LEU A 33 17.06 8.05 2.75
CA LEU A 33 18.26 8.28 3.55
C LEU A 33 17.93 8.59 5.02
N THR A 34 16.83 9.31 5.25
CA THR A 34 16.41 9.71 6.62
C THR A 34 15.63 8.61 7.33
N HIS A 35 14.85 7.81 6.59
CA HIS A 35 13.96 6.77 7.13
C HIS A 35 14.39 5.36 6.71
N GLN A 36 15.68 5.10 6.55
CA GLN A 36 16.22 3.88 5.95
C GLN A 36 15.68 2.58 6.56
N GLN A 37 15.37 2.57 7.85
CA GLN A 37 14.80 1.40 8.54
C GLN A 37 13.37 1.04 8.11
N PHE A 38 12.61 2.01 7.58
CA PHE A 38 11.19 1.89 7.23
C PHE A 38 10.92 2.00 5.74
N SER A 39 11.91 2.42 4.95
CA SER A 39 11.75 2.73 3.53
C SER A 39 12.62 1.88 2.62
N SER A 40 12.06 1.45 1.48
CA SER A 40 12.78 0.78 0.39
C SER A 40 12.54 1.53 -0.92
N TYR A 41 13.62 1.87 -1.62
CA TYR A 41 13.57 2.59 -2.90
C TYR A 41 14.59 2.01 -3.88
N GLU A 42 14.09 1.27 -4.87
CA GLU A 42 14.89 0.63 -5.92
C GLU A 42 14.28 1.00 -7.29
N PRO A 43 14.66 2.15 -7.87
CA PRO A 43 13.97 2.71 -9.05
C PRO A 43 14.03 1.82 -10.30
N GLU A 44 15.03 0.95 -10.39
CA GLU A 44 15.17 -0.04 -11.47
C GLU A 44 14.12 -1.16 -11.40
N LEU A 45 13.63 -1.48 -10.21
CA LEU A 45 12.58 -2.49 -10.00
C LEU A 45 11.19 -1.86 -9.89
N PHE A 46 11.10 -0.74 -9.17
CA PHE A 46 9.84 -0.02 -8.96
C PHE A 46 10.10 1.48 -8.76
N PRO A 47 9.42 2.37 -9.52
CA PRO A 47 9.70 3.80 -9.50
C PRO A 47 9.24 4.54 -8.22
N GLY A 48 8.46 3.90 -7.35
CA GLY A 48 7.98 4.50 -6.10
C GLY A 48 8.79 4.06 -4.87
N LEU A 49 8.75 4.86 -3.81
CA LEU A 49 9.28 4.47 -2.51
C LEU A 49 8.22 3.67 -1.73
N ILE A 50 8.60 2.49 -1.23
CA ILE A 50 7.77 1.68 -0.34
C ILE A 50 8.10 2.06 1.10
N TYR A 51 7.11 2.58 1.83
CA TYR A 51 7.25 2.90 3.26
C TYR A 51 6.45 1.90 4.09
N ARG A 52 7.11 1.20 5.02
CA ARG A 52 6.51 0.25 5.96
C ARG A 52 6.45 0.89 7.34
N MET A 53 5.25 1.31 7.74
CA MET A 53 4.99 1.74 9.12
C MET A 53 5.02 0.50 10.02
N ILE A 54 5.81 0.55 11.11
CA ILE A 54 5.86 -0.47 12.17
C ILE A 54 5.03 0.03 13.35
#